data_AF-A0A9C6WWT7-F1
#
_entry.id   AF-A0A9C6WWT7-F1
#
_cell.length_a   1.000
_cell.length_b   1.000
_cell.length_c   1.000
_cell.angle_alpha   90.00
_cell.angle_beta   90.00
_cell.angle_gamma   90.00
#
_symmetry.space_group_name_H-M   'P 1'
#
loop_
_entity.id
_entity.type
_entity.pdbx_description
1 polymer ?
#
loop_
_entity_poly.entity_id
_entity_poly.type
_entity_poly.pdbx_seq_one_letter_code
_entity_poly.pdbx_strand_id
1 'polypeptide(L)'
;MTRFPLFIIVSGSRFNVKTKVIAADFSKGQPVFDHIEAVLKEIPVGILVNNVGRQYTYPMYLGEVPQQELWDIVNINVGATTMMTRMVLDQMKERRKGAIVNVSSASELQPLPLMTVYAASKVFVKSFSEALRVEYSQYGITVQHLLPLFVNTKMNAFSHRLQETSLFVPDAERYARNAVNTLGQVESTTGYWAHGLQYFFTVIPPVWVRTYIGALMNQTFRKDYLTASIVSNNNLKIKEIPPTVVPPPPAPAPVSA
;
A
#
# COMPACT_ATOMS: atom_id res chain seq x y z
N MET A 1 18.85 9.64 -0.59
CA MET A 1 18.15 9.87 0.69
C MET A 1 16.76 10.44 0.42
N THR A 2 15.78 9.59 0.20
CA THR A 2 14.37 9.98 0.12
C THR A 2 13.87 10.22 1.54
N ARG A 3 13.92 11.47 2.00
CA ARG A 3 13.11 11.90 3.14
C ARG A 3 11.65 11.69 2.73
N PHE A 4 10.93 10.82 3.42
CA PHE A 4 9.47 10.80 3.39
C PHE A 4 9.00 11.73 4.52
N PRO A 5 8.86 13.06 4.31
CA PRO A 5 8.14 13.86 5.27
C PRO A 5 6.69 13.38 5.22
N LEU A 6 6.25 12.68 6.28
CA LEU A 6 4.82 12.56 6.51
C LEU A 6 4.30 13.98 6.71
N PHE A 7 3.30 14.33 5.92
CA PHE A 7 2.54 15.53 6.10
C PHE A 7 1.15 15.09 6.55
N ILE A 8 0.77 15.37 7.81
CA ILE A 8 -0.65 15.55 8.10
C ILE A 8 -1.02 16.88 7.46
N ILE A 9 -1.47 16.86 6.21
CA ILE A 9 -1.86 18.06 5.47
C ILE A 9 -3.35 17.94 5.15
N VAL A 10 -4.10 18.92 5.62
CA VAL A 10 -5.31 19.43 4.96
C VAL A 10 -5.00 20.86 4.49
N SER A 11 -3.97 21.06 3.66
CA SER A 11 -3.54 22.39 3.16
C SER A 11 -4.12 22.68 1.79
N GLY A 12 -4.54 23.93 1.64
CA GLY A 12 -4.64 24.64 0.38
C GLY A 12 -5.65 25.77 0.48
N SER A 13 -5.21 27.00 0.19
CA SER A 13 -6.07 28.17 -0.12
C SER A 13 -7.16 27.87 -1.15
N ARG A 14 -7.01 26.78 -1.90
CA ARG A 14 -7.98 26.23 -2.87
C ARG A 14 -9.28 25.71 -2.25
N PHE A 15 -9.26 25.20 -1.01
CA PHE A 15 -10.42 24.52 -0.41
C PHE A 15 -10.97 25.17 0.87
N ASN A 16 -10.41 26.31 1.29
CA ASN A 16 -10.85 27.09 2.46
C ASN A 16 -11.09 26.24 3.74
N VAL A 17 -10.13 25.37 4.06
CA VAL A 17 -10.17 24.46 5.22
C VAL A 17 -8.98 24.71 6.14
N LYS A 18 -9.18 24.53 7.46
CA LYS A 18 -8.11 24.67 8.45
C LYS A 18 -7.16 23.48 8.39
N THR A 19 -5.87 23.77 8.42
CA THR A 19 -4.78 22.78 8.31
C THR A 19 -3.95 22.75 9.58
N LYS A 20 -3.56 21.57 10.04
CA LYS A 20 -2.45 21.40 10.98
C LYS A 20 -1.48 20.36 10.46
N VAL A 21 -0.20 20.72 10.38
CA VAL A 21 0.88 19.85 9.89
C VAL A 21 1.69 19.25 11.01
N ILE A 22 1.83 17.93 10.97
CA ILE A 22 2.68 17.15 11.86
C ILE A 22 3.65 16.37 10.97
N ALA A 23 4.94 16.63 11.16
CA ALA A 23 6.00 15.93 10.45
C ALA A 23 6.40 14.68 11.25
N ALA A 24 6.35 13.53 10.60
CA ALA A 24 6.74 12.26 11.21
C ALA A 24 7.44 11.36 10.19
N ASP A 25 8.38 10.55 10.68
CA ASP A 25 9.08 9.54 9.87
C ASP A 25 8.85 8.16 10.49
N PHE A 26 7.88 7.43 9.95
CA PHE A 26 7.54 6.09 10.43
C PHE A 26 8.64 5.04 10.20
N SER A 27 9.64 5.31 9.36
CA SER A 27 10.79 4.40 9.23
C SER A 27 11.59 4.27 10.53
N LYS A 28 11.50 5.27 11.41
CA LYS A 28 12.15 5.29 12.73
C LYS A 28 11.51 4.37 13.76
N GLY A 29 10.40 3.71 13.41
CA GLY A 29 9.72 2.76 14.29
C GLY A 29 8.99 3.47 15.43
N GLN A 30 8.94 2.83 16.60
CA GLN A 30 8.07 3.21 17.70
C GLN A 30 8.21 4.66 18.23
N PRO A 31 9.41 5.25 18.37
CA PRO A 31 9.56 6.57 18.99
C PRO A 31 8.83 7.72 18.31
N VAL A 32 8.46 7.59 17.03
CA VAL A 32 7.74 8.63 16.28
C VAL A 32 6.32 8.86 16.81
N PHE A 33 5.75 7.85 17.47
CA PHE A 33 4.34 7.83 17.87
C PHE A 33 4.04 8.75 19.06
N ASP A 34 4.98 8.91 20.00
CA ASP A 34 4.78 9.73 21.21
C ASP A 34 4.46 11.19 20.86
N HIS A 35 5.19 11.75 19.90
CA HIS A 35 4.95 13.12 19.44
C HIS A 35 3.60 13.25 18.73
N ILE A 36 3.23 12.28 17.89
CA ILE A 36 1.96 12.30 17.17
C ILE A 36 0.79 12.22 18.14
N GLU A 37 0.84 11.30 19.10
CA GLU A 37 -0.19 11.10 20.10
C GLU A 37 -0.41 12.37 20.94
N ALA A 38 0.66 13.02 21.38
CA ALA A 38 0.58 14.28 22.11
C ALA A 38 -0.18 15.36 21.34
N VAL A 39 -0.03 15.41 20.01
CA VAL A 39 -0.74 16.38 19.17
C VAL A 39 -2.19 15.96 18.91
N LEU A 40 -2.46 14.66 18.76
CA LEU A 40 -3.80 14.13 18.45
C LEU A 40 -4.77 14.17 19.64
N LYS A 41 -4.28 14.18 20.89
CA LYS A 41 -5.13 14.28 22.10
C LYS A 41 -6.09 15.48 22.07
N GLU A 42 -5.64 16.60 21.52
CA GLU A 42 -6.40 17.85 21.45
C GLU A 42 -7.23 17.98 20.16
N ILE A 43 -7.24 16.96 19.30
CA ILE A 43 -7.89 17.01 17.99
C ILE A 43 -8.97 15.93 17.93
N PRO A 44 -10.26 16.31 17.82
CA PRO A 44 -11.34 15.34 17.63
C PRO A 44 -11.27 14.75 16.21
N VAL A 45 -10.52 13.65 16.04
CA VAL A 45 -10.32 13.01 14.74
C VAL A 45 -11.61 12.31 14.32
N GLY A 46 -12.30 12.89 13.32
CA GLY A 46 -13.51 12.30 12.74
C GLY A 46 -13.22 11.17 11.75
N ILE A 47 -12.16 11.32 10.95
CA ILE A 47 -11.75 10.35 9.94
C ILE A 47 -10.24 10.16 10.01
N LEU A 48 -9.78 8.92 10.13
CA LEU A 48 -8.39 8.52 9.96
C LEU A 48 -8.22 7.85 8.59
N VAL A 49 -7.22 8.28 7.81
CA VAL A 49 -6.85 7.62 6.56
C VAL A 49 -5.42 7.09 6.68
N ASN A 50 -5.28 5.79 6.91
CA ASN A 50 -4.00 5.09 6.87
C ASN A 50 -3.60 4.84 5.41
N ASN A 51 -3.05 5.89 4.78
CA ASN A 51 -2.61 5.86 3.38
C ASN A 51 -1.09 5.67 3.21
N VAL A 52 -0.32 5.99 4.25
CA VAL A 52 1.14 5.96 4.18
C VAL A 52 1.60 4.53 3.87
N GLY A 53 2.52 4.42 2.93
CA GLY A 53 3.05 3.13 2.55
C GLY A 53 4.43 3.25 1.92
N ARG A 54 5.20 2.18 2.04
CA ARG A 54 6.45 1.96 1.33
C ARG A 54 6.39 0.61 0.63
N GLN A 55 6.90 0.57 -0.59
CA GLN A 55 7.22 -0.67 -1.29
C GLN A 55 8.71 -0.72 -1.60
N TYR A 56 9.15 -1.80 -2.24
CA TYR A 56 10.53 -1.92 -2.68
C TYR A 56 10.89 -0.81 -3.67
N THR A 57 12.17 -0.42 -3.72
CA THR A 57 12.67 0.53 -4.72
C THR A 57 12.37 0.05 -6.14
N TYR A 58 12.50 -1.25 -6.39
CA TYR A 58 12.06 -1.99 -7.58
C TYR A 58 11.90 -3.47 -7.18
N PRO A 59 11.30 -4.35 -8.01
CA PRO A 59 11.16 -5.75 -7.64
C PRO A 59 12.52 -6.46 -7.47
N MET A 60 12.73 -7.05 -6.29
CA MET A 60 13.99 -7.66 -5.88
C MET A 60 13.78 -9.02 -5.21
N TYR A 61 14.71 -9.95 -5.41
CA TYR A 61 14.70 -11.17 -4.61
C TYR A 61 14.93 -10.80 -3.15
N LEU A 62 14.29 -11.51 -2.22
CA LEU A 62 14.30 -11.14 -0.80
C LEU A 62 15.72 -10.94 -0.25
N GLY A 63 16.66 -11.81 -0.62
CA GLY A 63 18.06 -11.74 -0.18
C GLY A 63 18.88 -10.58 -0.75
N GLU A 64 18.39 -9.89 -1.77
CA GLU A 64 19.05 -8.71 -2.38
C GLU A 64 18.62 -7.40 -1.72
N VAL A 65 17.53 -7.44 -0.97
CA VAL A 65 16.88 -6.24 -0.46
C VAL A 65 17.64 -5.78 0.77
N PRO A 66 18.05 -4.50 0.86
CA PRO A 66 18.69 -3.98 2.04
C PRO A 66 17.84 -4.23 3.28
N GLN A 67 18.44 -4.77 4.35
CA GLN A 67 17.73 -5.07 5.59
C GLN A 67 16.94 -3.87 6.13
N GLN A 68 17.49 -2.66 6.02
CA GLN A 68 16.80 -1.44 6.43
C GLN A 68 15.52 -1.20 5.62
N GLU A 69 15.52 -1.48 4.31
CA GLU A 69 14.32 -1.31 3.47
C GLU A 69 13.21 -2.31 3.86
N LEU A 70 13.58 -3.53 4.28
CA LEU A 70 12.62 -4.50 4.81
C LEU A 70 11.99 -3.99 6.11
N TRP A 71 12.80 -3.47 7.04
CA TRP A 71 12.28 -2.87 8.28
C TRP A 71 11.45 -1.62 8.03
N ASP A 72 11.85 -0.77 7.09
CA ASP A 72 11.06 0.40 6.69
C ASP A 72 9.67 -0.02 6.19
N ILE A 73 9.58 -1.05 5.34
CA ILE A 73 8.29 -1.57 4.85
C ILE A 73 7.42 -2.04 6.02
N VAL A 74 7.98 -2.80 6.97
CA VAL A 74 7.23 -3.29 8.13
C VAL A 74 6.79 -2.13 9.03
N ASN A 75 7.71 -1.26 9.42
CA ASN A 75 7.43 -0.13 10.32
C ASN A 75 6.38 0.82 9.72
N ILE A 76 6.49 1.11 8.42
CA ILE A 76 5.59 2.03 7.73
C ILE A 76 4.23 1.38 7.44
N ASN A 77 4.19 0.19 6.83
CA ASN A 77 2.92 -0.38 6.37
C ASN A 77 2.12 -1.03 7.50
N VAL A 78 2.81 -1.69 8.44
CA VAL A 78 2.20 -2.44 9.56
C VAL A 78 2.18 -1.57 10.81
N GLY A 79 3.35 -1.09 11.23
CA GLY A 79 3.52 -0.32 12.46
C GLY A 79 2.68 0.96 12.48
N ALA A 80 2.82 1.80 11.44
CA ALA A 80 2.08 3.06 11.36
C ALA A 80 0.56 2.84 11.31
N THR A 81 0.08 1.92 10.47
CA THR A 81 -1.36 1.59 10.38
C THR A 81 -1.92 1.16 11.74
N THR A 82 -1.20 0.29 12.45
CA THR A 82 -1.63 -0.23 13.75
C THR A 82 -1.68 0.88 14.80
N MET A 83 -0.60 1.66 14.93
CA MET A 83 -0.47 2.64 16.00
C MET A 83 -1.31 3.89 15.77
N MET A 84 -1.38 4.39 14.53
CA MET A 84 -2.25 5.53 14.20
C MET A 84 -3.71 5.18 14.44
N THR A 85 -4.12 3.95 14.10
CA THR A 85 -5.45 3.44 14.41
C THR A 85 -5.68 3.41 15.91
N ARG A 86 -4.77 2.80 16.67
CA ARG A 86 -4.87 2.71 18.14
C ARG A 86 -5.10 4.08 18.79
N MET A 87 -4.35 5.11 18.39
CA MET A 87 -4.42 6.45 18.98
C MET A 87 -5.78 7.14 18.83
N VAL A 88 -6.55 6.82 17.78
CA VAL A 88 -7.83 7.50 17.52
C VAL A 88 -9.05 6.71 18.02
N LEU A 89 -8.89 5.43 18.36
CA LEU A 89 -10.02 4.55 18.68
C LEU A 89 -10.77 4.98 19.94
N ASP A 90 -10.06 5.35 21.01
CA ASP A 90 -10.70 5.70 22.29
C ASP A 90 -11.63 6.91 22.13
N GLN A 91 -11.13 7.97 21.50
CA GLN A 91 -11.93 9.17 21.24
C GLN A 91 -13.09 8.94 20.25
N MET A 92 -12.93 8.03 19.26
CA MET A 92 -14.03 7.66 18.35
C MET A 92 -15.10 6.83 19.06
N LYS A 93 -14.68 5.94 19.96
CA LYS A 93 -15.55 5.09 20.78
C LYS A 93 -16.39 5.91 21.75
N GLU A 94 -15.78 6.88 22.44
CA GLU A 94 -16.49 7.80 23.34
C GLU A 94 -17.60 8.56 22.61
N ARG A 95 -17.32 9.06 21.41
CA ARG A 95 -18.29 9.79 20.57
C ARG A 95 -19.29 8.87 19.86
N ARG A 96 -19.09 7.55 19.91
CA ARG A 96 -19.79 6.54 19.12
C ARG A 96 -19.88 6.87 17.62
N LYS A 97 -18.82 7.49 17.09
CA LYS A 97 -18.78 8.02 15.72
C LYS A 97 -17.34 8.20 15.26
N GLY A 98 -17.02 7.64 14.10
CA GLY A 98 -15.74 7.85 13.43
C GLY A 98 -15.63 6.98 12.17
N ALA A 99 -14.64 7.29 11.33
CA ALA A 99 -14.30 6.43 10.21
C ALA A 99 -12.79 6.19 10.13
N ILE A 100 -12.39 4.97 9.83
CA ILE A 100 -11.01 4.56 9.60
C ILE A 100 -10.94 3.98 8.19
N VAL A 101 -10.08 4.54 7.36
CA VAL A 101 -9.84 4.09 5.99
C VAL A 101 -8.42 3.56 5.89
N ASN A 102 -8.29 2.26 5.64
CA ASN A 102 -7.01 1.57 5.52
C ASN A 102 -6.70 1.28 4.05
N VAL A 103 -5.64 1.90 3.53
CA VAL A 103 -5.23 1.73 2.12
C VAL A 103 -4.24 0.59 2.01
N SER A 104 -4.73 -0.54 1.53
CA SER A 104 -3.95 -1.71 1.18
C SER A 104 -3.44 -1.64 -0.27
N SER A 105 -3.50 -2.74 -1.01
CA SER A 105 -3.10 -2.89 -2.41
C SER A 105 -3.63 -4.22 -2.94
N ALA A 106 -3.88 -4.31 -4.25
CA ALA A 106 -4.18 -5.57 -4.93
C ALA A 106 -3.06 -6.63 -4.80
N SER A 107 -1.86 -6.25 -4.34
CA SER A 107 -0.81 -7.20 -3.95
C SER A 107 -1.19 -8.11 -2.78
N GLU A 108 -2.25 -7.79 -2.03
CA GLU A 108 -2.78 -8.67 -0.99
C GLU A 108 -3.52 -9.91 -1.54
N LEU A 109 -3.87 -9.91 -2.83
CA LEU A 109 -4.74 -10.93 -3.42
C LEU A 109 -4.04 -12.28 -3.63
N GLN A 110 -2.71 -12.29 -3.70
CA GLN A 110 -1.88 -13.47 -3.83
C GLN A 110 -0.46 -13.21 -3.32
N PRO A 111 0.31 -14.26 -2.98
CA PRO A 111 1.76 -14.13 -2.85
C PRO A 111 2.37 -13.52 -4.12
N LEU A 112 3.24 -12.53 -3.95
CA LEU A 112 3.82 -11.76 -5.03
C LEU A 112 5.36 -11.84 -5.00
N PRO A 113 5.96 -12.79 -5.74
CA PRO A 113 7.41 -12.94 -5.82
C PRO A 113 8.11 -11.64 -6.23
N LEU A 114 9.32 -11.43 -5.72
CA LEU A 114 10.10 -10.19 -5.84
C LEU A 114 9.52 -8.95 -5.11
N MET A 115 8.35 -9.06 -4.49
CA MET A 115 7.72 -8.01 -3.68
C MET A 115 7.20 -8.60 -2.35
N THR A 116 7.89 -9.61 -1.82
CA THR A 116 7.39 -10.52 -0.78
C THR A 116 6.90 -9.82 0.49
N VAL A 117 7.73 -8.98 1.12
CA VAL A 117 7.38 -8.31 2.39
C VAL A 117 6.33 -7.23 2.16
N TYR A 118 6.35 -6.57 1.02
CA TYR A 118 5.33 -5.59 0.64
C TYR A 118 3.96 -6.26 0.53
N ALA A 119 3.83 -7.32 -0.28
CA ALA A 119 2.57 -8.05 -0.43
C ALA A 119 2.07 -8.61 0.92
N ALA A 120 2.97 -9.20 1.72
CA ALA A 120 2.63 -9.68 3.05
C ALA A 120 2.12 -8.56 3.97
N SER A 121 2.74 -7.39 3.95
CA SER A 121 2.28 -6.22 4.73
C SER A 121 0.89 -5.74 4.32
N LYS A 122 0.50 -5.93 3.05
CA LYS A 122 -0.82 -5.55 2.53
C LYS A 122 -1.89 -6.60 2.88
N VAL A 123 -1.53 -7.88 2.93
CA VAL A 123 -2.38 -8.91 3.56
C VAL A 123 -2.63 -8.61 5.04
N PHE A 124 -1.61 -8.17 5.78
CA PHE A 124 -1.80 -7.71 7.17
C PHE A 124 -2.83 -6.59 7.24
N VAL A 125 -2.73 -5.55 6.41
CA VAL A 125 -3.68 -4.42 6.42
C VAL A 125 -5.11 -4.87 6.11
N LYS A 126 -5.29 -5.83 5.19
CA LYS A 126 -6.61 -6.44 4.94
C LYS A 126 -7.17 -7.10 6.20
N SER A 127 -6.44 -8.07 6.74
CA SER A 127 -6.89 -8.85 7.91
C SER A 127 -7.11 -7.95 9.13
N PHE A 128 -6.23 -6.96 9.34
CA PHE A 128 -6.36 -5.95 10.39
C PHE A 128 -7.65 -5.15 10.25
N SER A 129 -7.96 -4.68 9.04
CA SER A 129 -9.19 -3.92 8.77
C SER A 129 -10.45 -4.74 9.01
N GLU A 130 -10.48 -6.01 8.58
CA GLU A 130 -11.62 -6.90 8.76
C GLU A 130 -11.88 -7.21 10.24
N ALA A 131 -10.83 -7.52 11.00
CA ALA A 131 -10.94 -7.74 12.44
C ALA A 131 -11.40 -6.47 13.18
N LEU A 132 -10.76 -5.33 12.90
CA LEU A 132 -11.08 -4.05 13.53
C LEU A 132 -12.55 -3.64 13.29
N ARG A 133 -13.08 -3.93 12.11
CA ARG A 133 -14.48 -3.67 11.79
C ARG A 133 -15.42 -4.43 12.72
N VAL A 134 -15.18 -5.73 12.92
CA VAL A 134 -15.99 -6.56 13.81
C VAL A 134 -15.89 -6.05 15.25
N GLU A 135 -14.68 -5.77 15.73
CA GLU A 135 -14.43 -5.28 17.10
C GLU A 135 -15.16 -3.96 17.40
N TYR A 136 -15.16 -3.02 16.45
CA TYR A 136 -15.57 -1.63 16.69
C TYR A 136 -16.90 -1.20 16.06
N SER A 137 -17.55 -2.06 15.26
CA SER A 137 -18.87 -1.79 14.66
C SER A 137 -19.93 -1.40 15.68
N GLN A 138 -19.95 -2.07 16.84
CA GLN A 138 -20.87 -1.80 17.95
C GLN A 138 -20.73 -0.39 18.55
N TYR A 139 -19.61 0.30 18.30
CA TYR A 139 -19.36 1.67 18.74
C TYR A 139 -19.66 2.70 17.64
N GLY A 140 -20.30 2.32 16.54
CA GLY A 140 -20.61 3.27 15.45
C GLY A 140 -19.38 3.74 14.67
N ILE A 141 -18.29 2.99 14.72
CA ILE A 141 -17.05 3.28 13.98
C ILE A 141 -17.08 2.52 12.65
N THR A 142 -16.99 3.27 11.54
CA THR A 142 -16.87 2.69 10.20
C THR A 142 -15.42 2.33 9.91
N VAL A 143 -15.15 1.10 9.49
CA VAL A 143 -13.82 0.68 9.04
C VAL A 143 -13.90 0.26 7.58
N GLN A 144 -13.28 1.05 6.70
CA GLN A 144 -13.19 0.78 5.28
C GLN A 144 -11.79 0.33 4.90
N HIS A 145 -11.71 -0.73 4.09
CA HIS A 145 -10.49 -1.22 3.47
C HIS A 145 -10.49 -0.90 1.98
N LEU A 146 -9.40 -0.32 1.50
CA LEU A 146 -9.19 -0.02 0.08
C LEU A 146 -8.08 -0.91 -0.48
N LEU A 147 -8.32 -1.54 -1.62
CA LEU A 147 -7.33 -2.38 -2.32
C LEU A 147 -7.05 -1.83 -3.74
N PRO A 148 -6.37 -0.68 -3.87
CA PRO A 148 -6.02 -0.13 -5.17
C PRO A 148 -5.18 -1.11 -5.99
N LEU A 149 -5.42 -1.13 -7.30
CA LEU A 149 -4.46 -1.61 -8.29
C LEU A 149 -3.47 -0.47 -8.60
N PHE A 150 -2.84 -0.47 -9.77
CA PHE A 150 -1.85 0.55 -10.11
C PHE A 150 -2.47 1.95 -10.20
N VAL A 151 -1.89 2.91 -9.48
CA VAL A 151 -2.22 4.33 -9.55
C VAL A 151 -0.97 5.07 -9.98
N ASN A 152 -1.11 6.02 -10.91
CA ASN A 152 -0.01 6.84 -11.39
C ASN A 152 0.48 7.76 -10.25
N THR A 153 1.57 7.35 -9.62
CA THR A 153 2.20 8.04 -8.48
C THR A 153 3.71 7.80 -8.49
N LYS A 154 4.45 8.64 -7.75
CA LYS A 154 5.89 8.46 -7.54
C LYS A 154 6.26 7.11 -6.91
N MET A 155 5.34 6.46 -6.19
CA MET A 155 5.57 5.14 -5.63
C MET A 155 5.84 4.10 -6.73
N ASN A 156 5.23 4.24 -7.91
CA ASN A 156 5.40 3.35 -9.06
C ASN A 156 6.42 3.86 -10.09
N ALA A 157 7.30 4.80 -9.71
CA ALA A 157 8.27 5.41 -10.63
C ALA A 157 9.35 4.44 -11.13
N PHE A 158 9.47 3.24 -10.56
CA PHE A 158 10.37 2.20 -11.05
C PHE A 158 9.97 1.65 -12.43
N SER A 159 8.74 1.90 -12.89
CA SER A 159 8.28 1.49 -14.21
C SER A 159 7.61 2.65 -14.93
N HIS A 160 8.16 3.04 -16.09
CA HIS A 160 7.57 4.07 -16.95
C HIS A 160 6.13 3.72 -17.38
N ARG A 161 5.83 2.42 -17.56
CA ARG A 161 4.48 1.92 -17.91
C ARG A 161 3.42 2.30 -16.89
N LEU A 162 3.82 2.50 -15.63
CA LEU A 162 2.93 2.87 -14.52
C LEU A 162 2.90 4.39 -14.26
N GLN A 163 3.67 5.17 -15.02
CA GLN A 163 3.67 6.63 -14.99
C GLN A 163 2.78 7.24 -16.09
N GLU A 164 2.15 6.41 -16.91
CA GLU A 164 1.18 6.82 -17.93
C GLU A 164 -0.24 6.64 -17.40
N THR A 165 -1.01 7.72 -17.38
CA THR A 165 -2.42 7.67 -16.95
C THR A 165 -3.25 6.98 -18.02
N SER A 166 -4.03 5.98 -17.61
CA SER A 166 -4.94 5.24 -18.49
C SER A 166 -6.25 4.91 -17.76
N LEU A 167 -7.16 4.21 -18.45
CA LEU A 167 -8.40 3.73 -17.84
C LEU A 167 -8.15 2.90 -16.58
N PHE A 168 -7.12 2.05 -16.61
CA PHE A 168 -6.76 1.08 -15.57
C PHE A 168 -5.61 1.53 -14.67
N VAL A 169 -5.04 2.71 -14.95
CA VAL A 169 -4.00 3.37 -14.14
C VAL A 169 -4.40 4.83 -13.98
N PRO A 170 -5.37 5.14 -13.10
CA PRO A 170 -5.79 6.52 -12.88
C PRO A 170 -4.66 7.33 -12.22
N ASP A 171 -4.71 8.66 -12.37
CA ASP A 171 -3.92 9.54 -11.50
C ASP A 171 -4.46 9.56 -10.06
N ALA A 172 -3.63 10.07 -9.15
CA ALA A 172 -3.95 10.11 -7.73
C ALA A 172 -5.21 10.93 -7.40
N GLU A 173 -5.47 12.03 -8.12
CA GLU A 173 -6.64 12.88 -7.86
C GLU A 173 -7.92 12.14 -8.25
N ARG A 174 -7.92 11.53 -9.45
CA ARG A 174 -9.04 10.74 -9.95
C ARG A 174 -9.32 9.55 -9.04
N TYR A 175 -8.27 8.84 -8.60
CA TYR A 175 -8.42 7.74 -7.66
C TYR A 175 -9.03 8.23 -6.33
N ALA A 176 -8.46 9.27 -5.71
CA ALA A 176 -8.92 9.78 -4.42
C ALA A 176 -10.38 10.25 -4.46
N ARG A 177 -10.78 10.95 -5.53
CA ARG A 177 -12.16 11.40 -5.74
C ARG A 177 -13.15 10.23 -5.77
N ASN A 178 -12.80 9.14 -6.47
CA ASN A 178 -13.65 7.96 -6.53
C ASN A 178 -13.66 7.20 -5.19
N ALA A 179 -12.50 7.05 -4.56
CA ALA A 179 -12.37 6.32 -3.30
C ALA A 179 -13.19 6.96 -2.17
N VAL A 180 -13.14 8.29 -2.04
CA VAL A 180 -13.93 9.03 -1.03
C VAL A 180 -15.44 8.81 -1.20
N ASN A 181 -15.95 8.71 -2.44
CA ASN A 181 -17.37 8.45 -2.69
C ASN A 181 -17.83 7.06 -2.24
N THR A 182 -16.91 6.14 -1.98
CA THR A 182 -17.24 4.80 -1.46
C THR A 182 -17.33 4.74 0.06
N LEU A 183 -16.82 5.76 0.77
CA LEU A 183 -16.73 5.76 2.23
C LEU A 183 -18.12 5.64 2.87
N GLY A 184 -18.29 4.63 3.73
CA GLY A 184 -19.55 4.35 4.41
C GLY A 184 -20.61 3.64 3.55
N GLN A 185 -20.34 3.42 2.25
CA GLN A 185 -21.21 2.66 1.36
C GLN A 185 -20.80 1.19 1.27
N VAL A 186 -19.49 0.94 1.28
CA VAL A 186 -18.91 -0.40 1.15
C VAL A 186 -17.75 -0.58 2.11
N GLU A 187 -17.65 -1.76 2.68
CA GLU A 187 -16.63 -2.11 3.67
C GLU A 187 -15.25 -2.35 3.05
N SER A 188 -15.21 -2.97 1.88
CA SER A 188 -13.99 -3.29 1.12
C SER A 188 -14.21 -3.01 -0.36
N THR A 189 -13.31 -2.25 -0.98
CA THR A 189 -13.42 -1.88 -2.39
C THR A 189 -12.08 -1.51 -3.00
N THR A 190 -11.96 -1.61 -4.32
CA THR A 190 -10.77 -1.15 -5.06
C THR A 190 -10.67 0.37 -5.12
N GLY A 191 -11.70 1.10 -4.67
CA GLY A 191 -11.75 2.57 -4.62
C GLY A 191 -11.96 3.24 -5.98
N TYR A 192 -11.91 2.49 -7.08
CA TYR A 192 -12.07 2.99 -8.43
C TYR A 192 -12.72 1.93 -9.33
N TRP A 193 -13.79 2.29 -10.04
CA TRP A 193 -14.64 1.31 -10.72
C TRP A 193 -13.88 0.43 -11.73
N ALA A 194 -12.93 0.99 -12.49
CA ALA A 194 -12.17 0.23 -13.48
C ALA A 194 -11.21 -0.78 -12.81
N HIS A 195 -10.70 -0.44 -11.62
CA HIS A 195 -9.99 -1.40 -10.78
C HIS A 195 -10.91 -2.52 -10.31
N GLY A 196 -12.21 -2.26 -10.11
CA GLY A 196 -13.21 -3.29 -9.80
C GLY A 196 -13.33 -4.34 -10.91
N LEU A 197 -13.32 -3.90 -12.17
CA LEU A 197 -13.31 -4.81 -13.33
C LEU A 197 -12.02 -5.64 -13.37
N GLN A 198 -10.86 -5.00 -13.17
CA GLN A 198 -9.59 -5.72 -13.10
C GLN A 198 -9.55 -6.71 -11.94
N TYR A 199 -10.05 -6.33 -10.77
CA TYR A 199 -10.15 -7.19 -9.60
C TYR A 199 -10.96 -8.45 -9.94
N PHE A 200 -12.13 -8.28 -10.56
CA PHE A 200 -13.00 -9.40 -10.96
C PHE A 200 -12.22 -10.42 -11.81
N PHE A 201 -11.54 -9.98 -12.87
CA PHE A 201 -10.74 -10.89 -13.69
C PHE A 201 -9.48 -11.41 -12.98
N THR A 202 -8.91 -10.61 -12.08
CA THR A 202 -7.72 -11.00 -11.32
C THR A 202 -8.03 -12.16 -10.40
N VAL A 203 -9.21 -12.28 -9.80
CA VAL A 203 -9.50 -13.33 -8.80
C VAL A 203 -10.03 -14.65 -9.40
N ILE A 204 -10.36 -14.69 -10.69
CA ILE A 204 -10.84 -15.91 -11.37
C ILE A 204 -9.79 -17.03 -11.37
N PRO A 205 -8.52 -16.78 -11.75
CA PRO A 205 -7.53 -17.85 -11.77
C PRO A 205 -7.16 -18.32 -10.35
N PRO A 206 -6.82 -19.61 -10.18
CA PRO A 206 -6.31 -20.12 -8.91
C PRO A 206 -5.09 -19.34 -8.40
N VAL A 207 -4.88 -19.31 -7.07
CA VAL A 207 -3.78 -18.55 -6.43
C VAL A 207 -2.43 -18.84 -7.08
N TRP A 208 -2.13 -20.11 -7.36
CA TRP A 208 -0.85 -20.51 -7.95
C TRP A 208 -0.62 -19.92 -9.35
N VAL A 209 -1.67 -19.80 -10.17
CA VAL A 209 -1.61 -19.15 -11.50
C VAL A 209 -1.34 -17.66 -11.33
N ARG A 210 -2.04 -17.00 -10.41
CA ARG A 210 -1.89 -15.55 -10.16
C ARG A 210 -0.52 -15.21 -9.59
N THR A 211 0.02 -16.06 -8.71
CA THR A 211 1.37 -15.95 -8.20
C THR A 211 2.41 -16.12 -9.31
N TYR A 212 2.22 -17.07 -10.23
CA TYR A 212 3.10 -17.25 -11.37
C TYR A 212 3.07 -16.04 -12.33
N ILE A 213 1.87 -15.56 -12.70
CA ILE A 213 1.71 -14.35 -13.54
C ILE A 213 2.34 -13.13 -12.85
N GLY A 214 2.11 -12.96 -11.55
CA GLY A 214 2.73 -11.88 -10.76
C GLY A 214 4.25 -11.96 -10.73
N ALA A 215 4.82 -13.17 -10.67
CA ALA A 215 6.26 -13.38 -10.76
C ALA A 215 6.82 -12.92 -12.13
N LEU A 216 6.17 -13.32 -13.23
CA LEU A 216 6.57 -12.89 -14.59
C LEU A 216 6.50 -11.37 -14.76
N MET A 217 5.43 -10.76 -14.26
CA MET A 217 5.25 -9.31 -14.29
C MET A 217 6.37 -8.60 -13.52
N ASN A 218 6.68 -9.04 -12.30
CA ASN A 218 7.72 -8.42 -11.48
C ASN A 218 9.13 -8.66 -12.02
N GLN A 219 9.40 -9.82 -12.64
CA GLN A 219 10.64 -10.05 -13.38
C GLN A 219 10.80 -9.06 -14.54
N THR A 220 9.70 -8.75 -15.24
CA THR A 220 9.70 -7.76 -16.32
C THR A 220 10.02 -6.36 -15.78
N PHE A 221 9.33 -5.94 -14.71
CA PHE A 221 9.60 -4.65 -14.08
C PHE A 221 11.03 -4.53 -13.54
N ARG A 222 11.55 -5.60 -12.94
CA ARG A 222 12.95 -5.67 -12.51
C ARG A 222 13.91 -5.47 -13.69
N LYS A 223 13.68 -6.19 -14.80
CA LYS A 223 14.50 -6.07 -16.01
C LYS A 223 14.47 -4.66 -16.58
N ASP A 224 13.27 -4.07 -16.69
CA ASP A 224 13.08 -2.70 -17.19
C ASP A 224 13.87 -1.70 -16.32
N TYR A 225 13.76 -1.79 -15.00
CA TYR A 225 14.46 -0.92 -14.06
C TYR A 225 15.99 -1.04 -14.13
N LEU A 226 16.51 -2.27 -14.12
CA LEU A 226 17.96 -2.51 -14.19
C LEU A 226 18.54 -2.05 -15.53
N THR A 227 17.82 -2.28 -16.63
CA THR A 227 18.25 -1.82 -17.96
C THR A 227 18.31 -0.29 -18.01
N ALA A 228 17.28 0.40 -17.53
CA ALA A 228 17.26 1.86 -17.47
C ALA A 228 18.39 2.42 -16.58
N SER A 229 18.66 1.77 -15.45
CA SER A 229 19.73 2.16 -14.51
C SER A 229 21.14 1.99 -15.10
N ILE A 230 21.33 0.97 -15.95
CA ILE A 230 22.60 0.76 -16.67
C ILE A 230 22.80 1.86 -17.71
N VAL A 231 21.77 2.13 -18.52
CA VAL A 231 21.79 3.18 -19.56
C VAL A 231 22.05 4.55 -18.95
N SER A 232 21.49 4.85 -17.77
CA SER A 232 21.72 6.14 -17.10
C SER A 232 23.13 6.30 -16.51
N ASN A 233 23.84 5.20 -16.21
CA ASN A 233 25.10 5.24 -15.45
C ASN A 233 26.39 5.06 -16.28
N ASN A 234 26.29 4.78 -17.59
CA ASN A 234 27.36 4.83 -18.61
C ASN A 234 28.84 4.54 -18.21
N ASN A 235 29.12 3.68 -17.22
CA ASN A 235 30.50 3.27 -16.88
C ASN A 235 30.65 1.98 -16.04
N LEU A 236 29.64 1.13 -15.95
CA LEU A 236 29.82 -0.22 -15.41
C LEU A 236 29.82 -1.21 -16.57
N LYS A 237 30.97 -1.88 -16.78
CA LYS A 237 31.13 -3.03 -17.67
C LYS A 237 29.89 -3.91 -17.58
N ILE A 238 29.40 -4.37 -18.74
CA ILE A 238 28.30 -5.32 -18.91
C ILE A 238 28.53 -6.51 -17.96
N LYS A 239 28.06 -6.41 -16.72
CA LYS A 239 27.88 -7.56 -15.84
C LYS A 239 26.54 -8.10 -16.28
N GLU A 240 26.63 -9.24 -16.96
CA GLU A 240 25.51 -10.02 -17.46
C GLU A 240 24.33 -9.92 -16.49
N ILE A 241 23.20 -9.40 -16.98
CA ILE A 241 21.94 -9.52 -16.26
C ILE A 241 21.77 -11.01 -16.03
N PRO A 242 21.76 -11.51 -14.77
CA PRO A 242 21.60 -12.94 -14.54
C PRO A 242 20.33 -13.38 -15.26
N PRO A 243 20.37 -14.51 -15.98
CA PRO A 243 19.27 -14.93 -16.85
C PRO A 243 17.98 -14.92 -16.06
N THR A 244 16.90 -14.52 -16.72
CA THR A 244 15.56 -14.46 -16.12
C THR A 244 15.21 -15.86 -15.66
N VAL A 245 15.39 -16.15 -14.37
CA VAL A 245 14.95 -17.41 -13.78
C VAL A 245 13.44 -17.28 -13.64
N VAL A 246 12.73 -17.70 -14.69
CA VAL A 246 11.29 -17.94 -14.61
C VAL A 246 11.15 -19.17 -13.71
N PRO A 247 10.62 -19.03 -12.48
CA PRO A 247 10.37 -20.21 -11.66
C PRO A 247 9.40 -21.11 -12.43
N PRO A 248 9.61 -22.44 -12.48
CA PRO A 248 8.64 -23.33 -13.10
C PRO A 248 7.26 -23.10 -12.45
N PRO A 249 6.16 -23.28 -13.20
CA PRO A 249 4.83 -23.16 -12.62
C PRO A 249 4.76 -24.07 -11.39
N PRO A 250 4.28 -23.56 -10.24
CA PRO A 250 4.14 -24.38 -9.06
C PRO A 250 3.28 -25.61 -9.38
N ALA A 251 3.76 -26.80 -8.98
CA ALA A 251 2.97 -28.01 -9.12
C ALA A 251 1.62 -27.83 -8.41
N PRO A 252 0.50 -28.31 -8.98
CA PRO A 252 -0.78 -28.28 -8.29
C PRO A 252 -0.61 -28.92 -6.91
N ALA A 253 -1.16 -28.29 -5.88
CA ALA A 253 -1.14 -28.86 -4.53
C ALA A 253 -1.75 -30.27 -4.60
N PRO A 254 -1.14 -31.28 -3.94
CA PRO A 254 -1.73 -32.60 -3.89
C PRO A 254 -3.16 -32.46 -3.34
N VAL A 255 -4.12 -33.03 -4.07
CA VAL A 255 -5.49 -33.16 -3.58
C VAL A 255 -5.39 -34.04 -2.33
N SER A 256 -5.64 -33.47 -1.16
CA SER A 256 -5.77 -34.26 0.07
C SER A 256 -6.94 -35.22 -0.15
N ALA A 257 -6.61 -36.51 -0.23
CA ALA A 257 -7.58 -37.60 -0.23
C ALA A 257 -8.31 -37.69 1.12
#